data_AF-A0A2M6X9V5-F1
#
_entry.id   AF-A0A2M6X9V5-F1
#
_cell.length_a   1.000
_cell.length_b   1.000
_cell.length_c   1.000
_cell.angle_alpha   90.00
_cell.angle_beta   90.00
_cell.angle_gamma   90.00
#
_symmetry.space_group_name_H-M   'P 1'
#
loop_
_entity.id
_entity.type
_entity.pdbx_description
1 polymer ?
#
loop_
_entity_poly.entity_id
_entity_poly.type
_entity_poly.pdbx_seq_one_letter_code
_entity_poly.pdbx_strand_id
1 'polypeptide(L)'
;LKVAEKMNFQYPEKLIDLCLAAKNGKHACDHFNLVYVLHYANKIAGKNYRLAEIKKFSEERLEIYKKYYFPKIGGFSFWARKANDCYYGAKITKGLNEPDIHGTCMFLWGISIIAQILGIDQELKFHEHTP
;
A
#
# COMPACT_ATOMS: atom_id res chain seq x y z
N LEU A 1 -9.84 -21.50 -6.91
CA LEU A 1 -10.35 -20.19 -6.44
C LEU A 1 -10.81 -19.34 -7.63
N LYS A 2 -11.96 -19.65 -8.25
CA LYS A 2 -12.45 -18.93 -9.46
C LYS A 2 -12.79 -17.45 -9.23
N VAL A 3 -12.88 -17.01 -7.98
CA VAL A 3 -13.17 -15.62 -7.60
C VAL A 3 -11.90 -14.77 -7.58
N ALA A 4 -10.74 -15.35 -7.21
CA ALA A 4 -9.46 -14.64 -7.17
C ALA A 4 -9.03 -14.16 -8.56
N GLU A 5 -9.43 -14.88 -9.61
CA GLU A 5 -9.11 -14.57 -11.01
C GLU A 5 -10.01 -13.48 -11.64
N LYS A 6 -11.09 -13.04 -10.94
CA LYS A 6 -12.00 -12.02 -11.46
C LYS A 6 -11.73 -10.65 -10.85
N MET A 7 -10.87 -9.87 -11.50
CA MET A 7 -10.77 -8.42 -11.28
C MET A 7 -11.88 -7.65 -12.01
N ASN A 8 -13.13 -7.88 -11.65
CA ASN A 8 -14.24 -7.10 -12.20
C ASN A 8 -15.24 -6.78 -11.09
N PHE A 9 -15.38 -5.50 -10.76
CA PHE A 9 -16.33 -5.00 -9.77
C PHE A 9 -17.01 -3.73 -10.25
N GLN A 10 -18.20 -3.48 -9.72
CA GLN A 10 -19.04 -2.34 -10.07
C GLN A 10 -18.52 -1.06 -9.39
N TYR A 11 -18.67 0.07 -10.07
CA TYR A 11 -18.37 1.42 -9.57
C TYR A 11 -16.91 1.66 -9.11
N PRO A 12 -15.90 1.35 -9.94
CA PRO A 12 -14.51 1.60 -9.59
C PRO A 12 -14.21 3.07 -9.26
N GLU A 13 -14.89 4.03 -9.91
CA GLU A 13 -14.73 5.46 -9.65
C GLU A 13 -15.13 5.85 -8.22
N LYS A 14 -16.18 5.23 -7.67
CA LYS A 14 -16.60 5.48 -6.28
C LYS A 14 -15.59 4.96 -5.28
N LEU A 15 -14.90 3.86 -5.60
CA LEU A 15 -13.81 3.35 -4.77
C LEU A 15 -12.58 4.26 -4.85
N ILE A 16 -12.28 4.81 -6.02
CA ILE A 16 -11.25 5.85 -6.17
C ILE A 16 -11.59 7.06 -5.28
N ASP A 17 -12.83 7.55 -5.35
CA ASP A 17 -13.28 8.68 -4.53
C ASP A 17 -13.16 8.39 -3.03
N LEU A 18 -13.59 7.20 -2.61
CA LEU A 18 -13.47 6.75 -1.21
C LEU A 18 -12.01 6.72 -0.75
N CYS A 19 -11.11 6.13 -1.55
CA CYS A 19 -9.69 6.05 -1.24
C CYS A 19 -9.03 7.43 -1.15
N LEU A 20 -9.34 8.34 -2.08
CA LEU A 20 -8.81 9.71 -2.07
C LEU A 20 -9.36 10.56 -0.92
N ALA A 21 -10.59 10.30 -0.48
CA ALA A 21 -11.20 10.97 0.68
C ALA A 21 -10.76 10.38 2.02
N ALA A 22 -10.27 9.13 2.04
CA ALA A 22 -9.91 8.45 3.26
C ALA A 22 -8.70 9.10 3.96
N LYS A 23 -8.89 9.48 5.22
CA LYS A 23 -7.82 10.02 6.09
C LYS A 23 -7.08 8.94 6.89
N ASN A 24 -7.39 7.66 6.65
CA ASN A 24 -6.88 6.55 7.45
C ASN A 24 -5.41 6.28 7.16
N GLY A 25 -4.67 5.86 8.19
CA GLY A 25 -3.22 5.70 8.11
C GLY A 25 -2.56 5.50 9.47
N LYS A 26 -3.11 4.60 10.29
CA LYS A 26 -2.57 4.38 11.65
C LYS A 26 -1.39 3.39 11.66
N HIS A 27 -1.46 2.35 10.82
CA HIS A 27 -0.43 1.30 10.73
C HIS A 27 -0.23 0.84 9.28
N ALA A 28 0.75 -0.04 9.06
CA ALA A 28 1.16 -0.51 7.74
C ALA A 28 0.00 -1.04 6.89
N CYS A 29 -0.90 -1.88 7.44
CA CYS A 29 -2.05 -2.38 6.66
C CYS A 29 -3.00 -1.26 6.18
N ASP A 30 -3.28 -0.23 6.98
CA ASP A 30 -4.15 0.88 6.55
C ASP A 30 -3.55 1.58 5.33
N HIS A 31 -2.25 1.86 5.41
CA HIS A 31 -1.50 2.54 4.36
C HIS A 31 -1.43 1.72 3.07
N PHE A 32 -1.18 0.41 3.20
CA PHE A 32 -1.11 -0.50 2.07
C PHE A 32 -2.48 -0.71 1.41
N ASN A 33 -3.52 -1.00 2.20
CA ASN A 33 -4.86 -1.33 1.69
C ASN A 33 -5.44 -0.20 0.84
N LEU A 34 -5.23 1.07 1.23
CA LEU A 34 -5.70 2.21 0.45
C LEU A 34 -5.06 2.27 -0.93
N VAL A 35 -3.73 2.12 -1.00
CA VAL A 35 -2.96 2.13 -2.25
C VAL A 35 -3.37 0.94 -3.13
N TYR A 36 -3.54 -0.24 -2.53
CA TYR A 36 -3.93 -1.45 -3.24
C TYR A 36 -5.30 -1.28 -3.91
N VAL A 37 -6.33 -0.91 -3.14
CA VAL A 37 -7.68 -0.70 -3.70
C VAL A 37 -7.67 0.39 -4.76
N LEU A 38 -6.95 1.50 -4.52
CA LEU A 38 -6.83 2.60 -5.48
C LEU A 38 -6.22 2.15 -6.80
N HIS A 39 -5.14 1.37 -6.77
CA HIS A 39 -4.49 0.84 -7.98
C HIS A 39 -5.45 -0.01 -8.82
N TYR A 40 -6.09 -0.99 -8.19
CA TYR A 40 -6.96 -1.93 -8.89
C TYR A 40 -8.25 -1.25 -9.40
N ALA A 41 -8.83 -0.33 -8.63
CA ALA A 41 -9.95 0.49 -9.08
C ALA A 41 -9.57 1.37 -10.27
N ASN A 42 -8.41 2.03 -10.23
CA ASN A 42 -7.88 2.83 -11.35
C ASN A 42 -7.66 1.99 -12.62
N LYS A 43 -7.14 0.76 -12.47
CA LYS A 43 -6.94 -0.18 -13.59
C LYS A 43 -8.26 -0.57 -14.25
N ILE A 44 -9.31 -0.85 -13.46
CA ILE A 44 -10.65 -1.21 -13.98
C ILE A 44 -11.34 0.01 -14.61
N ALA A 45 -11.18 1.21 -14.03
CA ALA A 45 -11.69 2.47 -14.60
C ALA A 45 -10.93 2.95 -15.87
N GLY A 46 -10.02 2.13 -16.43
CA GLY A 46 -9.29 2.45 -17.65
C GLY A 46 -8.18 3.48 -17.49
N LYS A 47 -7.72 3.77 -16.26
CA LYS A 47 -6.61 4.69 -15.92
C LYS A 47 -6.81 6.16 -16.32
N ASN A 48 -8.05 6.62 -16.49
CA ASN A 48 -8.34 8.00 -16.92
C ASN A 48 -8.98 8.86 -15.83
N TYR A 49 -9.75 8.26 -14.93
CA TYR A 49 -10.49 8.99 -13.90
C TYR A 49 -9.58 9.50 -12.77
N ARG A 50 -9.55 10.82 -12.54
CA ARG A 50 -8.78 11.50 -11.46
C ARG A 50 -7.29 11.11 -11.41
N LEU A 51 -6.68 10.78 -12.55
CA LEU A 51 -5.32 10.25 -12.62
C LEU A 51 -4.27 11.16 -11.93
N ALA A 52 -4.37 12.48 -12.10
CA ALA A 52 -3.45 13.43 -11.48
C ALA A 52 -3.52 13.36 -9.94
N GLU A 53 -4.73 13.23 -9.39
CA GLU A 53 -4.95 13.14 -7.95
C GLU A 53 -4.49 11.79 -7.39
N ILE A 54 -4.66 10.71 -8.15
CA ILE A 54 -4.14 9.38 -7.81
C ILE A 54 -2.61 9.39 -7.73
N LYS A 55 -1.94 10.02 -8.71
CA LYS A 55 -0.46 10.14 -8.71
C LYS A 55 0.00 10.94 -7.51
N LYS A 56 -0.59 12.11 -7.27
CA LYS A 56 -0.29 12.96 -6.12
C LYS A 56 -0.49 12.23 -4.79
N PHE A 57 -1.62 11.53 -4.64
CA PHE A 57 -1.89 10.72 -3.45
C PHE A 57 -0.80 9.66 -3.22
N SER A 58 -0.35 9.01 -4.30
CA SER A 58 0.68 7.97 -4.24
C SER A 58 2.04 8.52 -3.83
N GLU A 59 2.43 9.69 -4.34
CA GLU A 59 3.65 10.40 -3.91
C GLU A 59 3.58 10.81 -2.43
N GLU A 60 2.45 11.36 -1.98
CA GLU A 60 2.22 11.70 -0.58
C GLU A 60 2.30 10.46 0.34
N ARG A 61 1.86 9.28 -0.14
CA ARG A 61 2.02 8.03 0.61
C ARG A 61 3.49 7.64 0.76
N LEU A 62 4.32 7.79 -0.27
CA LEU A 62 5.76 7.51 -0.17
C LEU A 62 6.42 8.37 0.93
N GLU A 63 6.06 9.65 1.01
CA GLU A 63 6.56 10.53 2.09
C GLU A 63 6.13 10.05 3.49
N ILE A 64 4.94 9.47 3.60
CA ILE A 64 4.49 8.86 4.85
C ILE A 64 5.26 7.58 5.17
N TYR A 65 5.53 6.73 4.17
CA TYR A 65 6.21 5.45 4.36
C TYR A 65 7.63 5.64 4.92
N LYS A 66 8.31 6.74 4.55
CA LYS A 66 9.62 7.10 5.11
C LYS A 66 9.63 7.18 6.64
N LYS A 67 8.50 7.53 7.27
CA LYS A 67 8.37 7.62 8.74
C LYS A 67 8.44 6.25 9.43
N TYR A 68 8.21 5.18 8.69
CA TYR A 68 8.20 3.81 9.18
C TYR A 68 9.51 3.07 8.88
N TYR A 69 10.36 3.64 8.03
CA TYR A 69 11.61 3.05 7.56
C TYR A 69 12.78 3.27 8.54
N PHE A 70 13.58 2.23 8.76
CA PHE A 70 14.77 2.26 9.60
C PHE A 70 16.04 2.21 8.74
N PRO A 71 16.65 3.36 8.39
CA PRO A 71 17.72 3.41 7.38
C PRO A 71 19.00 2.66 7.78
N LYS A 72 19.29 2.56 9.09
CA LYS A 72 20.48 1.85 9.59
C LYS A 72 20.34 0.33 9.60
N ILE A 73 19.11 -0.17 9.68
CA ILE A 73 18.82 -1.60 9.79
C ILE A 73 18.38 -2.18 8.44
N GLY A 74 17.65 -1.37 7.65
CA GLY A 74 16.97 -1.83 6.45
C GLY A 74 15.67 -2.54 6.83
N GLY A 75 14.54 -1.86 6.67
CA GLY A 75 13.20 -2.42 6.94
C GLY A 75 12.22 -1.39 7.44
N PHE A 76 10.95 -1.79 7.54
CA PHE A 76 9.87 -0.96 8.05
C PHE A 76 9.23 -1.56 9.29
N SER A 77 8.76 -0.69 10.18
CA SER A 77 7.95 -1.07 11.35
C SER A 77 6.46 -0.96 11.03
N PHE A 78 5.64 -1.81 11.65
CA PHE A 78 4.19 -1.83 11.42
C PHE A 78 3.49 -0.57 11.95
N TRP A 79 3.95 -0.06 13.09
CA TRP A 79 3.57 1.23 13.65
C TRP A 79 4.77 2.19 13.58
N ALA A 80 4.53 3.50 13.53
CA ALA A 80 5.64 4.45 13.56
C ALA A 80 6.50 4.24 14.83
N ARG A 81 7.77 3.86 14.65
CA ARG A 81 8.73 3.57 15.74
C ARG A 81 8.32 2.41 16.65
N LYS A 82 7.52 1.45 16.17
CA LYS A 82 7.09 0.30 16.97
C LYS A 82 6.75 -0.92 16.09
N ALA A 83 7.36 -2.05 16.39
CA ALA A 83 7.05 -3.33 15.79
C ALA A 83 5.61 -3.77 16.11
N ASN A 84 4.99 -4.56 15.24
CA ASN A 84 3.66 -5.11 15.52
C ASN A 84 3.70 -6.01 16.76
N ASP A 85 2.89 -5.71 17.78
CA ASP A 85 2.79 -6.48 19.01
C ASP A 85 1.51 -7.31 19.12
N CYS A 86 0.51 -7.05 18.27
CA CYS A 86 -0.77 -7.74 18.27
C CYS A 86 -1.19 -8.15 16.86
N TYR A 87 -1.61 -9.41 16.68
CA TYR A 87 -2.16 -9.90 15.43
C TYR A 87 -3.43 -10.69 15.71
N TYR A 88 -4.57 -10.18 15.22
CA TYR A 88 -5.91 -10.73 15.50
C TYR A 88 -6.17 -11.01 16.99
N GLY A 89 -5.73 -10.09 17.87
CA GLY A 89 -5.90 -10.21 19.32
C GLY A 89 -4.83 -11.04 20.03
N ALA A 90 -3.97 -11.76 19.30
CA ALA A 90 -2.87 -12.50 19.88
C ALA A 90 -1.61 -11.62 20.02
N LYS A 91 -0.96 -11.68 21.18
CA LYS A 91 0.33 -11.01 21.39
C LYS A 91 1.44 -11.77 20.67
N ILE A 92 2.13 -11.10 19.75
CA ILE A 92 3.16 -11.74 18.89
C ILE A 92 4.58 -11.23 19.14
N THR A 93 4.75 -10.01 19.67
CA THR A 93 6.07 -9.45 20.00
C THR A 93 6.00 -8.56 21.23
N LYS A 94 7.14 -7.97 21.61
CA LYS A 94 7.23 -6.94 22.66
C LYS A 94 6.92 -5.52 22.15
N GLY A 95 6.77 -5.33 20.83
CA GLY A 95 6.51 -4.01 20.23
C GLY A 95 7.66 -3.02 20.45
N LEU A 96 8.90 -3.47 20.24
CA LEU A 96 10.09 -2.61 20.37
C LEU A 96 10.16 -1.60 19.22
N ASN A 97 10.98 -0.56 19.38
CA ASN A 97 11.25 0.44 18.34
C ASN A 97 12.23 -0.11 17.30
N GLU A 98 11.77 -1.04 16.48
CA GLU A 98 12.54 -1.76 15.47
C GLU A 98 11.65 -2.10 14.27
N PRO A 99 12.24 -2.34 13.08
CA PRO A 99 11.47 -2.85 11.95
C PRO A 99 10.96 -4.27 12.24
N ASP A 100 9.86 -4.64 11.59
CA ASP A 100 9.29 -5.98 11.69
C ASP A 100 8.88 -6.50 10.32
N ILE A 101 8.73 -7.83 10.21
CA ILE A 101 8.42 -8.47 8.93
C ILE A 101 7.06 -8.05 8.37
N HIS A 102 6.06 -7.81 9.25
CA HIS A 102 4.72 -7.46 8.82
C HIS A 102 4.70 -6.04 8.23
N GLY A 103 5.26 -5.07 8.94
CA GLY A 103 5.45 -3.70 8.43
C GLY A 103 6.27 -3.69 7.14
N THR A 104 7.40 -4.39 7.12
CA THR A 104 8.30 -4.45 5.97
C THR A 104 7.61 -5.00 4.72
N CYS A 105 6.90 -6.13 4.82
CA CYS A 105 6.18 -6.71 3.69
C CYS A 105 5.07 -5.78 3.17
N MET A 106 4.27 -5.19 4.07
CA MET A 106 3.17 -4.30 3.67
C MET A 106 3.67 -3.02 2.98
N PHE A 107 4.71 -2.38 3.51
CA PHE A 107 5.25 -1.16 2.91
C PHE A 107 5.99 -1.42 1.61
N LEU A 108 6.77 -2.51 1.50
CA LEU A 108 7.42 -2.88 0.24
C LEU A 108 6.39 -3.19 -0.86
N TRP A 109 5.32 -3.91 -0.51
CA TRP A 109 4.23 -4.17 -1.46
C TRP A 109 3.50 -2.87 -1.86
N GLY A 110 3.25 -1.97 -0.89
CA GLY A 110 2.70 -0.65 -1.20
C GLY A 110 3.59 0.14 -2.16
N ILE A 111 4.91 0.11 -1.97
CA ILE A 111 5.89 0.77 -2.86
C ILE A 111 5.84 0.16 -4.26
N SER A 112 5.79 -1.16 -4.38
CA SER A 112 5.73 -1.81 -5.69
C SER A 112 4.44 -1.45 -6.45
N ILE A 113 3.31 -1.34 -5.75
CA ILE A 113 2.04 -0.91 -6.34
C ILE A 113 2.07 0.58 -6.73
N ILE A 114 2.59 1.45 -5.86
CA ILE A 114 2.76 2.89 -6.18
C ILE A 114 3.61 3.06 -7.42
N ALA A 115 4.69 2.29 -7.53
CA ALA A 115 5.59 2.41 -8.65
C ALA A 115 4.91 2.00 -9.98
N GLN A 116 3.94 1.08 -9.96
CA GLN A 116 3.05 0.82 -11.11
C GLN A 116 2.06 1.96 -11.41
N ILE A 117 1.53 2.64 -10.39
CA ILE A 117 0.66 3.81 -10.57
C ILE A 117 1.44 4.95 -11.26
N LEU A 118 2.69 5.14 -10.85
CA LEU A 118 3.56 6.20 -11.34
C LEU A 118 4.26 5.86 -12.67
N GLY A 119 4.28 4.58 -13.07
CA GLY A 119 4.95 4.10 -14.29
C GLY A 119 6.45 3.85 -14.12
N ILE A 120 6.96 3.86 -12.89
CA ILE A 120 8.36 3.60 -12.54
C ILE A 120 8.70 2.11 -12.75
N ASP A 121 7.71 1.23 -12.66
CA ASP A 121 7.82 -0.20 -12.98
C ASP A 121 8.32 -0.47 -14.39
N GLN A 122 7.87 0.33 -15.35
CA GLN A 122 8.29 0.22 -16.74
C GLN A 122 9.74 0.68 -16.94
N GLU A 123 10.15 1.73 -16.23
CA GLU A 123 11.52 2.24 -16.26
C GLU A 123 12.51 1.22 -15.66
N LEU A 124 12.15 0.66 -14.50
CA LEU A 124 12.99 -0.28 -13.76
C LEU A 124 12.82 -1.75 -14.19
N LYS A 125 11.90 -2.03 -15.13
CA LYS A 125 11.61 -3.36 -15.67
C LYS A 125 11.26 -4.40 -14.60
N PHE A 126 10.51 -4.00 -13.57
CA PHE A 126 9.94 -4.95 -12.62
C PHE A 126 8.45 -5.20 -12.95
N HIS A 127 8.01 -6.44 -12.77
CA HIS A 127 6.65 -6.85 -13.07
C HIS A 127 6.03 -7.53 -11.85
N GLU A 128 4.77 -7.19 -11.56
CA GLU A 128 4.00 -7.91 -10.56
C GLU A 128 3.59 -9.28 -11.13
N HIS A 129 4.02 -10.34 -10.45
CA HIS A 129 3.52 -11.68 -10.70
C HIS A 129 2.22 -11.86 -9.93
N THR A 130 1.10 -11.71 -10.63
CA THR A 130 -0.20 -12.11 -10.11
C THR A 130 -0.40 -13.62 -10.38
N PRO A 131 -0.85 -14.40 -9.38
CA PRO A 131 -1.13 -15.83 -9.56
C PRO A 131 -2.28 -16.10 -10.54
#